data_AF-A0AAD5Y419-F1
#
_entry.id   AF-A0AAD5Y419-F1
#
_cell.length_a   1.000
_cell.length_b   1.000
_cell.length_c   1.000
_cell.angle_alpha   90.00
_cell.angle_beta   90.00
_cell.angle_gamma   90.00
#
_symmetry.space_group_name_H-M   'P 1'
#
loop_
_entity.id
_entity.type
_entity.pdbx_description
1 polymer ?
#
loop_
_entity_poly.entity_id
_entity_poly.type
_entity_poly.pdbx_seq_one_letter_code
_entity_poly.pdbx_strand_id
1 'polypeptide(L)'
;MSKDDILEWFQRKLNRQPEAYDVYLVGKEFYQLGSYSRAMACLQYHVSMPGASIPGRHLLGYCYLNLHDNERALREFKKCVKDGFQDDWQLIVELIYEIDEKINASANDNYDAS
;
A
#
# COMPACT_ATOMS: atom_id res chain seq x y z
N MET A 1 12.69 5.38 5.11
CA MET A 1 13.58 4.59 4.25
C MET A 1 13.34 5.10 2.84
N SER A 2 14.34 5.75 2.27
CA SER A 2 14.30 6.26 0.90
C SER A 2 14.45 5.10 -0.09
N LYS A 3 14.18 5.36 -1.38
CA LYS A 3 14.46 4.38 -2.45
C LYS A 3 15.94 4.02 -2.51
N ASP A 4 16.83 4.99 -2.27
CA ASP A 4 18.27 4.78 -2.30
C ASP A 4 18.73 3.90 -1.13
N ASP A 5 18.13 4.07 0.06
CA ASP A 5 18.39 3.21 1.22
C ASP A 5 18.02 1.74 0.92
N ILE A 6 16.89 1.53 0.22
CA ILE A 6 16.43 0.19 -0.18
C ILE A 6 17.45 -0.43 -1.16
N LEU A 7 17.86 0.32 -2.18
CA LEU A 7 18.82 -0.14 -3.18
C LEU A 7 20.18 -0.47 -2.55
N GLU A 8 20.69 0.38 -1.66
CA GLU A 8 21.96 0.14 -0.97
C GLU A 8 21.88 -1.12 -0.10
N TRP A 9 20.78 -1.31 0.63
CA TRP A 9 20.57 -2.51 1.44
C TRP A 9 20.56 -3.79 0.58
N PHE A 10 19.84 -3.77 -0.55
CA PHE A 10 19.80 -4.90 -1.48
C PHE A 10 21.16 -5.16 -2.13
N GLN A 11 21.88 -4.12 -2.53
CA GLN A 11 23.22 -4.26 -3.11
C GLN A 11 24.18 -4.97 -2.14
N ARG A 12 24.16 -4.59 -0.85
CA ARG A 12 24.98 -5.22 0.19
C ARG A 12 24.57 -6.67 0.46
N LYS A 13 23.29 -7.01 0.31
CA LYS A 13 22.75 -8.35 0.62
C LYS A 13 22.84 -9.36 -0.52
N LEU A 14 22.56 -8.92 -1.75
CA LEU A 14 22.41 -9.80 -2.91
C LEU A 14 23.63 -9.78 -3.84
N ASN A 15 24.53 -8.79 -3.70
CA ASN A 15 25.65 -8.57 -4.63
C ASN A 15 25.20 -8.45 -6.10
N ARG A 16 23.95 -8.05 -6.33
CA ARG A 16 23.33 -7.75 -7.63
C ARG A 16 22.21 -6.74 -7.43
N GLN A 17 21.68 -6.20 -8.53
CA GLN A 17 20.46 -5.41 -8.48
C GLN A 17 19.27 -6.30 -8.06
N PRO A 18 18.38 -5.81 -7.17
CA PRO A 18 17.20 -6.55 -6.78
C PRO A 18 16.20 -6.60 -7.94
N GLU A 19 15.52 -7.74 -8.06
CA GLU A 19 14.38 -7.90 -8.97
C GLU A 19 13.07 -7.63 -8.21
N ALA A 20 11.97 -7.46 -8.95
CA ALA A 20 10.67 -7.18 -8.35
C ALA A 20 10.29 -8.22 -7.29
N TYR A 21 10.62 -9.49 -7.52
CA TYR A 21 10.36 -10.57 -6.57
C TYR A 21 11.15 -10.42 -5.26
N ASP A 22 12.43 -10.05 -5.31
CA ASP A 22 13.25 -9.83 -4.11
C ASP A 22 12.67 -8.70 -3.25
N VAL A 23 12.27 -7.60 -3.90
CA VAL A 23 11.67 -6.43 -3.22
C VAL A 23 10.31 -6.79 -2.61
N TYR A 24 9.50 -7.57 -3.32
CA TYR A 24 8.23 -8.08 -2.80
C TYR A 24 8.42 -8.92 -1.54
N LEU A 25 9.36 -9.87 -1.55
CA LEU A 25 9.61 -10.73 -0.39
C LEU A 25 9.97 -9.91 0.84
N VAL A 26 10.90 -8.97 0.72
CA VAL A 26 11.30 -8.10 1.85
C VAL A 26 10.14 -7.22 2.31
N GLY A 27 9.36 -6.65 1.39
CA GLY A 27 8.16 -5.89 1.72
C GLY A 27 7.13 -6.73 2.49
N LYS A 28 6.94 -7.99 2.07
CA LYS A 28 6.07 -8.95 2.74
C LYS A 28 6.55 -9.32 4.13
N GLU A 29 7.83 -9.57 4.32
CA GLU A 29 8.42 -9.84 5.63
C GLU A 29 8.21 -8.65 6.58
N PHE A 30 8.49 -7.42 6.13
CA PHE A 30 8.21 -6.24 6.94
C PHE A 30 6.74 -6.11 7.32
N TYR A 31 5.82 -6.45 6.41
CA TYR A 31 4.39 -6.43 6.70
C TYR A 31 4.03 -7.46 7.79
N GLN A 32 4.55 -8.69 7.68
CA GLN A 32 4.32 -9.75 8.66
C GLN A 32 4.88 -9.40 10.05
N LEU A 33 5.96 -8.61 10.09
CA LEU A 33 6.53 -8.06 11.33
C LEU A 33 5.79 -6.83 11.87
N GLY A 34 4.68 -6.42 11.25
CA GLY A 34 3.93 -5.21 11.63
C GLY A 34 4.68 -3.89 11.33
N SER A 35 5.79 -3.95 10.60
CA SER A 35 6.60 -2.79 10.23
C SER A 35 6.03 -2.11 8.98
N TYR A 36 4.77 -1.66 9.06
CA TYR A 36 3.98 -1.20 7.91
C TYR A 36 4.62 -0.04 7.15
N SER A 37 5.29 0.90 7.81
CA SER A 37 5.98 2.00 7.12
C SER A 37 7.18 1.52 6.28
N ARG A 38 7.90 0.49 6.74
CA ARG A 38 9.01 -0.11 5.98
C ARG A 38 8.48 -1.00 4.86
N ALA A 39 7.44 -1.78 5.14
CA ALA A 39 6.73 -2.58 4.15
C ALA A 39 6.21 -1.68 3.01
N MET A 40 5.55 -0.57 3.34
CA MET A 40 5.06 0.42 2.38
C MET A 40 6.18 0.93 1.48
N ALA A 41 7.35 1.30 2.04
CA ALA A 41 8.47 1.81 1.23
C ALA A 41 8.98 0.74 0.24
N CYS A 42 9.16 -0.50 0.68
CA CYS A 42 9.56 -1.61 -0.19
C CYS A 42 8.49 -1.89 -1.26
N LEU A 43 7.22 -1.94 -0.89
CA LEU A 43 6.13 -2.29 -1.81
C LEU A 43 5.83 -1.15 -2.80
N GLN A 44 6.00 0.12 -2.40
CA GLN A 44 5.97 1.26 -3.34
C GLN A 44 7.06 1.14 -4.39
N TYR A 45 8.27 0.72 -4.00
CA TYR A 45 9.33 0.46 -4.97
C TYR A 45 8.97 -0.73 -5.85
N HIS A 46 8.52 -1.85 -5.28
CA HIS A 46 8.07 -3.04 -6.02
C HIS A 46 7.05 -2.70 -7.12
N VAL A 47 5.99 -1.96 -6.81
CA VAL A 47 4.93 -1.64 -7.80
C VAL A 47 5.39 -0.70 -8.92
N SER A 48 6.58 -0.09 -8.79
CA SER A 48 7.22 0.71 -9.84
C SER A 48 8.16 -0.11 -10.75
N MET A 49 8.44 -1.36 -10.41
CA MET A 49 9.41 -2.20 -11.12
C MET A 49 8.75 -2.98 -12.27
N PRO A 50 9.48 -3.22 -13.36
CA PRO A 50 9.11 -4.27 -14.32
C PRO A 50 9.01 -5.62 -13.60
N GLY A 51 7.93 -6.37 -13.85
CA GLY A 51 7.67 -7.64 -13.15
C GLY A 51 6.99 -7.50 -11.79
N ALA A 52 6.48 -6.31 -11.45
CA ALA A 52 5.60 -6.13 -10.29
C ALA A 52 4.39 -7.08 -10.38
N SER A 53 4.02 -7.67 -9.25
CA SER A 53 2.90 -8.60 -9.17
C SER A 53 1.70 -7.96 -8.46
N ILE A 54 0.50 -8.38 -8.84
CA ILE A 54 -0.75 -7.93 -8.20
C ILE A 54 -0.74 -8.16 -6.68
N PRO A 55 -0.29 -9.30 -6.14
CA PRO A 55 -0.16 -9.50 -4.70
C PRO A 55 0.70 -8.44 -3.99
N GLY A 56 1.75 -7.93 -4.63
CA GLY A 56 2.57 -6.86 -4.08
C GLY A 56 1.82 -5.52 -4.00
N ARG A 57 0.99 -5.20 -5.00
CA ARG A 57 0.12 -4.01 -4.96
C ARG A 57 -0.98 -4.15 -3.92
N HIS A 58 -1.60 -5.31 -3.83
CA HIS A 58 -2.61 -5.62 -2.82
C HIS A 58 -2.05 -5.44 -1.39
N LEU A 59 -0.84 -5.97 -1.14
CA LEU A 59 -0.18 -5.79 0.15
C LEU A 59 0.19 -4.33 0.45
N LEU A 60 0.49 -3.53 -0.57
CA LEU A 60 0.68 -2.09 -0.42
C LEU A 60 -0.61 -1.39 0.06
N GLY A 61 -1.77 -1.81 -0.48
CA GLY A 61 -3.08 -1.35 -0.01
C GLY A 61 -3.26 -1.61 1.49
N TYR A 62 -2.97 -2.82 1.95
CA TYR A 62 -3.00 -3.14 3.38
C TYR A 62 -1.99 -2.36 4.22
N CYS A 63 -0.80 -2.05 3.69
CA CYS A 63 0.12 -1.18 4.41
C CYS A 63 -0.48 0.21 4.65
N TYR A 64 -1.17 0.77 3.65
CA TYR A 64 -1.88 2.05 3.83
C TYR A 64 -3.01 1.95 4.85
N LEU A 65 -3.79 0.86 4.86
CA LEU A 65 -4.83 0.65 5.87
C LEU A 65 -4.28 0.60 7.30
N ASN A 66 -3.22 -0.18 7.51
CA ASN A 66 -2.59 -0.27 8.83
C ASN A 66 -1.89 1.03 9.27
N LEU A 67 -1.69 1.97 8.34
CA LEU A 67 -1.19 3.32 8.60
C LEU A 67 -2.31 4.38 8.61
N HIS A 68 -3.58 3.95 8.62
CA HIS A 68 -4.78 4.78 8.63
C HIS A 68 -4.92 5.73 7.43
N ASP A 69 -4.35 5.35 6.29
CA ASP A 69 -4.50 6.07 5.02
C ASP A 69 -5.49 5.38 4.09
N ASN A 70 -6.77 5.51 4.44
CA ASN A 70 -7.86 4.84 3.73
C ASN A 70 -7.96 5.28 2.26
N GLU A 71 -7.63 6.54 1.96
CA GLU A 71 -7.67 7.04 0.58
C GLU A 71 -6.61 6.39 -0.32
N ARG A 72 -5.36 6.28 0.14
CA ARG A 72 -4.30 5.60 -0.62
C ARG A 72 -4.56 4.10 -0.70
N ALA A 73 -5.06 3.50 0.37
CA ALA A 73 -5.48 2.10 0.36
C ALA A 73 -6.53 1.84 -0.73
N LEU A 74 -7.61 2.63 -0.74
CA LEU A 74 -8.69 2.53 -1.72
C LEU A 74 -8.17 2.65 -3.16
N ARG A 75 -7.23 3.56 -3.41
CA ARG A 75 -6.61 3.72 -4.74
C ARG A 75 -5.84 2.48 -5.19
N GLU A 76 -5.12 1.81 -4.30
CA GLU A 76 -4.37 0.60 -4.65
C GLU A 76 -5.28 -0.61 -4.87
N PHE A 77 -6.30 -0.81 -4.02
CA PHE A 77 -7.28 -1.88 -4.21
C PHE A 77 -8.10 -1.73 -5.49
N LYS A 78 -8.53 -0.50 -5.84
CA LYS A 78 -9.20 -0.24 -7.13
C LYS A 78 -8.35 -0.64 -8.33
N LYS A 79 -7.03 -0.45 -8.26
CA LYS A 79 -6.12 -0.89 -9.32
C LYS A 79 -6.02 -2.41 -9.36
N CYS A 80 -5.91 -3.08 -8.21
CA CYS A 80 -5.92 -4.55 -8.15
C CYS A 80 -7.17 -5.15 -8.81
N VAL A 81 -8.37 -4.66 -8.47
CA VAL A 81 -9.63 -5.12 -9.08
C VAL A 81 -9.66 -4.87 -10.58
N LYS A 82 -9.20 -3.69 -11.03
CA LYS A 82 -9.10 -3.37 -12.46
C LYS A 82 -8.18 -4.35 -13.21
N ASP A 83 -7.14 -4.83 -12.56
CA ASP A 83 -6.17 -5.79 -13.12
C ASP A 83 -6.62 -7.26 -12.93
N GLY A 84 -7.85 -7.50 -12.47
CA GLY A 84 -8.47 -8.83 -12.38
C GLY A 84 -8.39 -9.50 -11.01
N PHE A 85 -7.92 -8.80 -9.97
CA PHE A 85 -7.87 -9.31 -8.60
C PHE A 85 -9.23 -9.20 -7.92
N GLN A 86 -9.91 -10.33 -7.73
CA GLN A 86 -11.30 -10.29 -7.24
C GLN A 86 -11.41 -10.16 -5.72
N ASP A 87 -10.36 -10.41 -4.94
CA ASP A 87 -10.49 -10.49 -3.47
C ASP A 87 -10.72 -9.13 -2.80
N ASP A 88 -10.51 -8.01 -3.52
CA ASP A 88 -10.54 -6.65 -2.96
C ASP A 88 -11.92 -5.95 -3.03
N TRP A 89 -12.92 -6.52 -3.72
CA TRP A 89 -14.17 -5.80 -4.02
C TRP A 89 -14.93 -5.35 -2.76
N GLN A 90 -15.03 -6.23 -1.77
CA GLN A 90 -15.74 -5.97 -0.51
C GLN A 90 -15.04 -4.85 0.27
N LEU A 91 -13.70 -4.92 0.33
CA LEU A 91 -12.87 -3.93 1.00
C LEU A 91 -12.97 -2.55 0.35
N ILE A 92 -13.08 -2.47 -0.97
CA ILE A 92 -13.31 -1.20 -1.69
C ILE A 92 -14.63 -0.56 -1.27
N VAL A 93 -15.69 -1.36 -1.17
CA VAL A 93 -17.02 -0.87 -0.78
C VAL A 93 -16.99 -0.32 0.64
N GLU A 94 -16.40 -1.06 1.58
CA GLU A 94 -16.22 -0.63 2.98
C GLU A 94 -15.46 0.70 3.07
N LEU A 95 -14.32 0.80 2.37
CA LEU A 95 -13.52 2.02 2.39
C LEU A 95 -14.23 3.24 1.79
N ILE A 96 -15.07 3.05 0.77
CA ILE A 96 -15.87 4.15 0.21
C ILE A 96 -16.86 4.67 1.27
N TYR A 97 -17.58 3.76 1.93
CA TYR A 97 -18.54 4.15 2.97
C TYR A 97 -17.85 4.87 4.14
N GLU A 98 -16.72 4.35 4.64
CA GLU A 98 -15.97 4.98 5.73
C GLU A 98 -15.47 6.40 5.36
N ILE A 99 -14.99 6.57 4.13
CA ILE A 99 -14.51 7.87 3.66
C ILE A 99 -15.68 8.85 3.53
N ASP A 100 -16.80 8.43 2.94
CA ASP A 100 -17.99 9.27 2.77
C ASP A 100 -18.60 9.68 4.11
N GLU A 101 -18.70 8.75 5.08
CA GLU A 101 -19.16 9.05 6.44
C GLU A 101 -18.29 10.11 7.10
N LYS A 102 -16.96 9.95 7.01
CA LYS A 102 -16.01 10.91 7.59
C LYS A 102 -16.09 12.30 6.94
N ILE A 103 -16.27 12.35 5.63
CA ILE A 103 -16.46 13.62 4.89
C ILE A 103 -17.74 14.30 5.38
N ASN A 104 -18.86 13.57 5.44
CA ASN A 104 -20.15 14.11 5.86
C ASN A 104 -20.14 14.59 7.32
N ALA A 105 -19.51 13.84 8.23
CA ALA A 105 -19.32 14.26 9.62
C ALA A 105 -18.54 15.58 9.71
N SER A 106 -17.42 15.67 8.98
CA SER A 106 -16.60 16.89 8.97
C SER A 106 -17.30 18.09 8.34
N ALA A 107 -18.21 17.87 7.39
CA ALA A 107 -19.01 18.94 6.80
C ALA A 107 -20.00 19.52 7.82
N ASN A 108 -20.67 18.66 8.58
CA ASN A 108 -21.65 19.08 9.59
C ASN A 108 -21.00 19.84 10.76
N ASP A 109 -19.85 19.39 11.24
CA ASP A 109 -19.11 20.07 12.33
C ASP A 109 -18.71 21.51 11.95
N ASN A 110 -18.46 21.79 10.66
CA ASN A 110 -18.12 23.12 10.17
C ASN A 110 -19.33 24.06 10.05
N TYR A 111 -20.55 23.53 9.94
CA TYR A 111 -21.78 24.34 9.89
C TYR A 111 -22.24 24.79 11.28
N ASP A 112 -22.01 23.98 12.32
CA ASP A 112 -22.41 24.31 13.69
C ASP A 112 -21.41 25.23 14.43
N ALA A 113 -20.21 25.43 13.87
CA ALA A 113 -19.14 26.26 14.46
C ALA A 113 -19.09 27.71 13.92
N SER A 114 -20.02 28.10 13.05
CA SER A 114 -20.10 29.42 12.39
C SER A 114 -21.41 30.14 12.66
#